data_AF-A0A7Y4ZS01-F1
#
_entry.id   AF-A0A7Y4ZS01-F1
#
_cell.length_a   1.000
_cell.length_b   1.000
_cell.length_c   1.000
_cell.angle_alpha   90.00
_cell.angle_beta   90.00
_cell.angle_gamma   90.00
#
_symmetry.space_group_name_H-M   'P 1'
#
loop_
_entity.id
_entity.type
_entity.pdbx_description
1 polymer ?
#
loop_
_entity_poly.entity_id
_entity_poly.type
_entity_poly.pdbx_seq_one_letter_code
_entity_poly.pdbx_strand_id
1 'polypeptide(L)'
;MHAARTTVGLVATALTAMVAAACYTGPVLEDPYPAYAPKQEVEGTYDCKTRVAEILSSCQSCHSDPPNGAPNPLVTREQLAARSASDPNKTVAEVSLERMLDDKNPMPPRPAKRASDTEIKALKQWIDDKMSTGSCAAPGGATTPPP
;
A
#
# COMPACT_ATOMS: atom_id res chain seq x y z
N MET A 1 47.91 -8.60 57.72
CA MET A 1 48.22 -7.37 56.93
C MET A 1 46.89 -6.72 56.63
N HIS A 2 46.68 -5.49 57.14
CA HIS A 2 45.66 -4.46 56.81
C HIS A 2 44.21 -4.91 56.53
N ALA A 3 43.24 -4.63 57.42
CA ALA A 3 42.45 -3.37 57.52
C ALA A 3 41.46 -3.22 56.33
N ALA A 4 40.23 -2.73 56.38
CA ALA A 4 39.40 -1.92 57.29
C ALA A 4 37.94 -2.06 56.76
N ARG A 5 36.91 -2.30 57.59
CA ARG A 5 36.01 -1.33 58.26
C ARG A 5 35.11 -0.44 57.36
N THR A 6 33.80 -0.50 57.67
CA THR A 6 32.72 0.55 57.54
C THR A 6 32.20 0.84 56.11
N THR A 7 30.90 1.01 55.83
CA THR A 7 29.93 1.92 56.48
C THR A 7 28.46 1.51 56.28
N VAL A 8 27.67 1.82 57.32
CA VAL A 8 26.22 1.94 57.44
C VAL A 8 25.58 2.86 56.38
N GLY A 9 24.34 2.57 55.96
CA GLY A 9 23.50 3.50 55.19
C GLY A 9 22.03 3.06 55.16
N LEU A 10 21.24 3.65 56.06
CA LEU A 10 19.81 3.43 56.30
C LEU A 10 18.97 4.37 55.40
N VAL A 11 17.78 3.90 54.99
CA VAL A 11 16.56 4.67 54.62
C VAL A 11 16.55 5.53 53.33
N ALA A 12 15.67 5.16 52.39
CA ALA A 12 14.69 6.07 51.80
C ALA A 12 13.57 5.25 51.13
N THR A 13 12.47 5.04 51.86
CA THR A 13 11.16 4.74 51.28
C THR A 13 10.74 5.88 50.35
N ALA A 14 10.42 5.56 49.10
CA ALA A 14 9.61 6.44 48.25
C ALA A 14 8.41 5.65 47.73
N LEU A 15 7.26 6.01 48.31
CA LEU A 15 5.92 5.67 47.88
C LEU A 15 5.66 6.12 46.44
N THR A 16 5.04 5.22 45.68
CA THR A 16 3.90 5.45 44.77
C THR A 16 3.96 6.55 43.70
N ALA A 17 3.89 6.13 42.43
CA ALA A 17 2.92 6.67 41.47
C ALA A 17 2.65 5.63 40.36
N MET A 18 1.61 4.82 40.56
CA MET A 18 0.92 4.18 39.44
C MET A 18 0.29 5.29 38.59
N VAL A 19 0.62 5.36 37.31
CA VAL A 19 -0.24 6.03 36.32
C VAL A 19 -0.86 4.94 35.46
N ALA A 20 -1.93 4.36 35.99
CA ALA A 20 -2.95 3.73 35.18
C ALA A 20 -3.81 4.86 34.60
N ALA A 21 -3.60 5.22 33.33
CA ALA A 21 -4.60 5.95 32.56
C ALA A 21 -5.43 4.92 31.77
N ALA A 22 -6.34 4.26 32.50
CA ALA A 22 -7.41 3.49 31.88
C ALA A 22 -8.60 4.44 31.61
N CYS A 23 -9.21 4.24 30.44
CA CYS A 23 -10.59 4.56 30.06
C CYS A 23 -10.94 6.04 29.73
N TYR A 24 -10.80 6.40 28.45
CA TYR A 24 -11.81 7.25 27.81
C TYR A 24 -12.83 6.35 27.11
N THR A 25 -13.95 6.04 27.78
CA THR A 25 -15.15 5.46 27.18
C THR A 25 -16.21 6.54 27.09
N GLY A 26 -16.07 7.44 26.12
CA GLY A 26 -17.19 8.28 25.68
C GLY A 26 -18.15 7.45 24.82
N PRO A 27 -19.46 7.76 24.79
CA PRO A 27 -20.37 7.12 23.85
C PRO A 27 -19.97 7.54 22.44
N VAL A 28 -19.46 6.59 21.65
CA VAL A 28 -19.35 6.76 20.20
C VAL A 28 -20.78 6.66 19.70
N LEU A 29 -21.38 7.80 19.35
CA LEU A 29 -22.54 7.79 18.47
C LEU A 29 -22.03 7.17 17.16
N GLU A 30 -22.57 6.02 16.79
CA GLU A 30 -22.29 5.37 15.53
C GLU A 30 -22.77 6.28 14.39
N ASP A 31 -21.90 7.17 13.93
CA ASP A 31 -22.11 7.90 12.68
C ASP A 31 -22.09 6.86 11.54
N PRO A 32 -23.20 6.67 10.78
CA PRO A 32 -23.31 5.59 9.80
C PRO A 32 -22.50 5.82 8.51
N TYR A 33 -21.63 6.83 8.46
CA TYR A 33 -20.76 7.10 7.31
C TYR A 33 -19.42 7.67 7.77
N PRO A 34 -18.30 6.92 7.70
CA PRO A 34 -17.00 7.52 7.88
C PRO A 34 -16.74 8.48 6.70
N ALA A 35 -16.65 9.77 7.03
CA ALA A 35 -16.09 10.78 6.16
C ALA A 35 -14.69 10.32 5.71
N TYR A 36 -14.54 10.11 4.40
CA TYR A 36 -13.29 9.88 3.65
C TYR A 36 -12.12 9.37 4.52
N ALA A 37 -12.18 8.09 4.88
CA ALA A 37 -11.05 7.43 5.54
C ALA A 37 -9.79 7.67 4.70
N PRO A 38 -8.67 8.14 5.30
CA PRO A 38 -7.41 8.21 4.57
C PRO A 38 -7.10 6.80 4.08
N LYS A 39 -6.97 6.67 2.75
CA LYS A 39 -6.49 5.48 2.05
C LYS A 39 -5.40 4.83 2.88
N GLN A 40 -5.72 3.67 3.45
CA GLN A 40 -5.03 3.12 4.60
C GLN A 40 -3.55 2.89 4.28
N GLU A 41 -2.69 3.77 4.78
CA GLU A 41 -1.26 3.53 4.99
C GLU A 41 -1.14 2.89 6.38
N VAL A 42 -1.49 1.61 6.48
CA VAL A 42 -1.33 0.82 7.70
C VAL A 42 -0.30 -0.23 7.35
N GLU A 43 0.86 -0.16 7.98
CA GLU A 43 1.90 -1.19 8.00
C GLU A 43 1.23 -2.59 8.12
N GLY A 44 1.06 -3.28 7.00
CA GLY A 44 0.17 -4.43 6.92
C GLY A 44 0.13 -5.04 5.52
N THR A 45 0.00 -6.35 5.47
CA THR A 45 -0.20 -7.11 4.23
C THR A 45 -1.54 -6.71 3.61
N TYR A 46 -1.51 -6.10 2.42
CA TYR A 46 -2.72 -5.78 1.67
C TYR A 46 -3.07 -6.93 0.72
N ASP A 47 -4.36 -7.14 0.47
CA ASP A 47 -4.81 -8.01 -0.61
C ASP A 47 -4.45 -7.37 -1.96
N CYS A 48 -3.65 -8.06 -2.78
CA CYS A 48 -3.19 -7.52 -4.06
C CYS A 48 -4.32 -7.23 -5.01
N LYS A 49 -5.33 -8.11 -5.01
CA LYS A 49 -6.48 -7.94 -5.88
C LYS A 49 -7.16 -6.61 -5.58
N THR A 50 -7.33 -6.25 -4.31
CA THR A 50 -7.97 -5.00 -3.89
C THR A 50 -7.14 -3.78 -4.28
N ARG A 51 -5.85 -3.74 -3.95
CA ARG A 51 -4.96 -2.60 -4.27
C ARG A 51 -4.82 -2.39 -5.79
N VAL A 52 -4.74 -3.47 -6.56
CA VAL A 52 -4.67 -3.39 -8.02
C VAL A 52 -6.02 -2.96 -8.60
N ALA A 53 -7.15 -3.43 -8.05
CA ALA A 53 -8.46 -2.97 -8.48
C ALA A 53 -8.63 -1.45 -8.29
N GLU A 54 -8.09 -0.88 -7.21
CA GLU A 54 -8.07 0.57 -7.00
C GLU A 54 -7.27 1.29 -8.10
N ILE A 55 -6.08 0.79 -8.45
CA ILE A 55 -5.27 1.35 -9.54
C ILE A 55 -6.03 1.26 -10.87
N LEU A 56 -6.57 0.09 -11.19
CA LEU A 56 -7.27 -0.17 -12.45
C LEU A 56 -8.55 0.66 -12.59
N SER A 57 -9.21 1.03 -11.48
CA SER A 57 -10.37 1.92 -11.53
C SER A 57 -10.05 3.25 -12.25
N SER A 58 -8.81 3.75 -12.12
CA SER A 58 -8.35 4.96 -12.80
C SER A 58 -8.12 4.75 -14.31
N CYS A 59 -7.88 3.52 -14.76
CA CYS A 59 -7.65 3.19 -16.16
C CYS A 59 -8.97 3.09 -16.95
N GLN A 60 -10.05 2.71 -16.27
CA GLN A 60 -11.31 2.31 -16.90
C GLN A 60 -12.09 3.47 -17.53
N SER A 61 -11.76 4.73 -17.24
CA SER A 61 -12.40 5.86 -17.94
C SER A 61 -12.16 5.83 -19.46
N CYS A 62 -11.01 5.27 -19.88
CA CYS A 62 -10.65 5.09 -21.28
C CYS A 62 -10.60 3.61 -21.70
N HIS A 63 -10.26 2.73 -20.76
CA HIS A 63 -10.11 1.30 -20.99
C HIS A 63 -11.28 0.46 -20.43
N SER A 64 -12.51 0.99 -20.54
CA SER A 64 -13.72 0.28 -20.14
C SER A 64 -14.02 -0.94 -21.03
N ASP A 65 -15.01 -1.72 -20.63
CA ASP A 65 -15.64 -2.75 -21.46
C ASP A 65 -17.16 -2.48 -21.48
N PRO A 66 -17.75 -2.04 -22.61
CA PRO A 66 -17.13 -1.88 -23.93
C PRO A 66 -16.06 -0.76 -23.98
N PRO A 67 -15.08 -0.85 -24.91
CA PRO A 67 -13.97 0.12 -25.01
C PRO A 67 -14.42 1.57 -25.24
N ASN A 68 -13.76 2.53 -24.59
CA ASN A 68 -14.10 3.95 -24.65
C ASN A 68 -12.86 4.84 -24.85
N GLY A 69 -12.39 5.02 -26.08
CA GLY A 69 -11.23 5.87 -26.38
C GLY A 69 -9.87 5.18 -26.26
N ALA A 70 -9.81 3.98 -25.68
CA ALA A 70 -8.71 3.04 -25.86
C ALA A 70 -9.24 1.69 -26.39
N PRO A 71 -8.50 0.97 -27.25
CA PRO A 71 -9.01 -0.22 -27.94
C PRO A 71 -8.99 -1.49 -27.07
N ASN A 72 -8.16 -1.54 -26.03
CA ASN A 72 -8.01 -2.70 -25.15
C ASN A 72 -8.71 -2.46 -23.80
N PRO A 73 -9.69 -3.30 -23.41
CA PRO A 73 -10.31 -3.21 -22.09
C PRO A 73 -9.31 -3.65 -21.00
N LEU A 74 -9.31 -2.94 -19.87
CA LEU A 74 -8.45 -3.20 -18.70
C LEU A 74 -9.30 -3.37 -17.42
N VAL A 75 -10.41 -4.09 -17.54
CA VAL A 75 -11.43 -4.26 -16.50
C VAL A 75 -11.19 -5.53 -15.69
N THR A 76 -10.74 -6.60 -16.33
CA THR A 76 -10.54 -7.90 -15.68
C THR A 76 -9.07 -8.29 -15.59
N ARG A 77 -8.77 -9.18 -14.65
CA ARG A 77 -7.42 -9.76 -14.51
C ARG A 77 -7.05 -10.57 -15.75
N GLU A 78 -8.00 -11.27 -16.35
CA GLU A 78 -7.80 -12.08 -17.55
C GLU A 78 -7.40 -11.20 -18.74
N GLN A 79 -8.02 -10.03 -18.89
CA GLN A 79 -7.64 -9.04 -19.91
C GLN A 79 -6.20 -8.54 -19.71
N LEU A 80 -5.79 -8.30 -18.46
CA LEU A 80 -4.44 -7.88 -18.12
C LEU A 80 -3.38 -8.98 -18.30
N ALA A 81 -3.74 -10.22 -17.98
CA ALA A 81 -2.85 -11.38 -18.10
C ALA A 81 -2.72 -11.91 -19.53
N ALA A 82 -3.62 -11.51 -20.44
CA ALA A 82 -3.55 -11.87 -21.84
C ALA A 82 -2.27 -11.35 -22.51
N ARG A 83 -1.83 -12.03 -23.59
CA ARG A 83 -0.73 -11.54 -24.42
C ARG A 83 -1.11 -10.24 -25.11
N SER A 84 -0.19 -9.28 -25.12
CA SER A 84 -0.42 -8.00 -25.78
C SER A 84 -0.44 -8.19 -27.31
N ALA A 85 -1.40 -7.51 -27.96
CA ALA A 85 -1.45 -7.46 -29.42
C ALA A 85 -0.29 -6.65 -30.02
N SER A 86 0.25 -5.66 -29.28
CA SER A 86 1.36 -4.83 -29.75
C SER A 86 2.73 -5.46 -29.54
N ASP A 87 2.85 -6.32 -28.53
CA ASP A 87 4.06 -7.10 -28.23
C ASP A 87 3.66 -8.46 -27.65
N PRO A 88 3.55 -9.51 -28.48
CA PRO A 88 3.12 -10.84 -28.03
C PRO A 88 4.03 -11.51 -27.01
N ASN A 89 5.25 -11.00 -26.80
CA ASN A 89 6.15 -11.53 -25.76
C ASN A 89 5.80 -11.02 -24.36
N LYS A 90 4.97 -9.98 -24.28
CA LYS A 90 4.51 -9.35 -23.04
C LYS A 90 3.02 -9.58 -22.81
N THR A 91 2.62 -9.45 -21.57
CA THR A 91 1.23 -9.36 -21.13
C THR A 91 0.73 -7.94 -21.32
N VAL A 92 -0.60 -7.77 -21.34
CA VAL A 92 -1.22 -6.45 -21.38
C VAL A 92 -0.84 -5.63 -20.14
N ALA A 93 -0.72 -6.25 -18.97
CA ALA A 93 -0.27 -5.60 -17.73
C ALA A 93 1.16 -5.02 -17.86
N GLU A 94 2.10 -5.79 -18.41
CA GLU A 94 3.49 -5.34 -18.64
C GLU A 94 3.54 -4.15 -19.60
N VAL A 95 2.81 -4.22 -20.73
CA VAL A 95 2.73 -3.09 -21.66
C VAL A 95 2.05 -1.88 -21.02
N SER A 96 1.03 -2.08 -20.17
CA SER A 96 0.36 -0.99 -19.45
C SER A 96 1.31 -0.27 -18.51
N LEU A 97 2.15 -1.01 -17.77
CA LEU A 97 3.18 -0.43 -16.92
C LEU A 97 4.19 0.39 -17.73
N GLU A 98 4.63 -0.10 -18.89
CA GLU A 98 5.52 0.64 -19.79
C GLU A 98 4.88 1.94 -20.29
N ARG A 99 3.58 1.91 -20.63
CA ARG A 99 2.84 3.11 -21.05
C ARG A 99 2.62 4.10 -19.91
N MET A 100 2.48 3.64 -18.67
CA MET A 100 2.43 4.50 -17.49
C MET A 100 3.77 5.21 -17.24
N LEU A 101 4.88 4.60 -17.63
CA LEU A 101 6.25 5.12 -17.49
C LEU A 101 6.74 5.95 -18.69
N ASP A 102 6.06 5.91 -19.85
CA ASP A 102 6.44 6.67 -21.04
C ASP A 102 6.10 8.16 -20.88
N ASP A 103 7.11 9.02 -20.73
CA ASP A 103 6.91 10.47 -20.63
C ASP A 103 6.58 11.17 -21.96
N LYS A 104 6.88 10.53 -23.10
CA LYS A 104 6.57 11.06 -24.43
C LYS A 104 5.11 10.81 -24.80
N ASN A 105 4.60 9.62 -24.48
CA ASN A 105 3.20 9.23 -24.73
C ASN A 105 2.54 8.64 -23.47
N PRO A 106 2.37 9.46 -22.41
CA PRO A 106 1.96 8.97 -21.10
C PRO A 106 0.56 8.39 -21.11
N MET A 107 0.36 7.39 -20.24
CA MET A 107 -0.95 6.90 -19.86
C MET A 107 -1.23 7.21 -18.38
N PRO A 108 -2.39 7.84 -18.07
CA PRO A 108 -3.36 8.37 -19.03
C PRO A 108 -2.80 9.59 -19.81
N PRO A 109 -3.34 9.87 -21.02
CA PRO A 109 -2.91 11.04 -21.80
C PRO A 109 -3.27 12.34 -21.08
N ARG A 110 -2.46 13.39 -21.30
CA ARG A 110 -2.78 14.73 -20.78
C ARG A 110 -4.13 15.20 -21.35
N PRO A 111 -4.98 15.91 -20.57
CA PRO A 111 -4.71 16.51 -19.27
C PRO A 111 -5.02 15.62 -18.06
N ALA A 112 -5.35 14.35 -18.24
CA ALA A 112 -5.68 13.46 -17.13
C ALA A 112 -4.49 13.31 -16.16
N LYS A 113 -4.80 13.16 -14.88
CA LYS A 113 -3.78 13.01 -13.84
C LYS A 113 -3.06 11.68 -14.03
N ARG A 114 -1.72 11.71 -14.00
CA ARG A 114 -0.91 10.49 -14.02
C ARG A 114 -1.04 9.69 -12.72
N ALA A 115 -0.82 8.38 -12.84
CA ALA A 115 -0.56 7.53 -11.70
C ALA A 115 0.65 8.06 -10.91
N SER A 116 0.58 7.97 -9.60
CA SER A 116 1.67 8.26 -8.68
C SER A 116 2.72 7.15 -8.67
N ASP A 117 3.91 7.45 -8.19
CA ASP A 117 4.99 6.46 -8.05
C ASP A 117 4.58 5.27 -7.18
N THR A 118 3.75 5.49 -6.16
CA THR A 118 3.23 4.43 -5.29
C THR A 118 2.30 3.49 -6.06
N GLU A 119 1.42 4.02 -6.90
CA GLU A 119 0.52 3.22 -7.76
C GLU A 119 1.32 2.44 -8.81
N ILE A 120 2.33 3.07 -9.43
CA ILE A 120 3.23 2.42 -10.39
C ILE A 120 3.99 1.26 -9.72
N LYS A 121 4.56 1.49 -8.53
CA LYS A 121 5.27 0.44 -7.77
C LYS A 121 4.35 -0.72 -7.38
N ALA A 122 3.13 -0.43 -6.96
CA ALA A 122 2.15 -1.46 -6.61
C ALA A 122 1.76 -2.30 -7.82
N LEU A 123 1.51 -1.69 -9.00
CA LEU A 123 1.24 -2.44 -10.23
C LEU A 123 2.44 -3.30 -10.63
N LYS A 124 3.66 -2.75 -10.58
CA LYS A 124 4.88 -3.49 -10.88
C LYS A 124 5.05 -4.70 -9.97
N GLN A 125 4.89 -4.52 -8.66
CA GLN A 125 5.01 -5.61 -7.69
C GLN A 125 4.00 -6.72 -7.98
N TRP A 126 2.75 -6.36 -8.28
CA TRP A 126 1.74 -7.34 -8.64
C TRP A 126 2.08 -8.13 -9.92
N ILE A 127 2.66 -7.47 -10.94
CA ILE A 127 3.16 -8.14 -12.15
C ILE A 127 4.31 -9.10 -11.81
N ASP A 128 5.26 -8.67 -10.99
CA ASP A 128 6.40 -9.48 -10.54
C ASP A 128 5.92 -10.73 -9.76
N ASP A 129 4.88 -10.57 -8.94
CA ASP A 129 4.16 -11.62 -8.20
C ASP A 129 3.22 -12.47 -9.09
N LYS A 130 3.44 -12.44 -10.41
CA LYS A 130 2.69 -13.20 -11.42
C LYS A 130 1.19 -12.95 -11.39
N MET A 131 0.81 -11.71 -11.08
CA MET A 131 -0.58 -11.25 -11.05
C MET A 131 -1.44 -12.10 -10.11
N SER A 132 -0.88 -12.45 -8.95
CA SER A 132 -1.56 -13.27 -7.95
C SER A 132 -2.78 -12.53 -7.36
N THR A 133 -3.77 -13.29 -6.91
CA THR A 133 -4.92 -12.77 -6.15
C THR A 133 -4.69 -12.88 -4.64
N GLY A 134 -3.45 -13.15 -4.21
CA GLY A 134 -3.09 -13.28 -2.80
C GLY A 134 -2.68 -11.94 -2.18
N SER A 135 -2.01 -12.00 -1.04
CA SER A 135 -1.46 -10.82 -0.38
C SER A 135 -0.18 -10.33 -1.06
N CYS A 136 0.04 -9.02 -1.09
CA CYS A 136 1.34 -8.42 -1.45
C CYS A 136 1.89 -7.61 -0.29
N ALA A 137 3.22 -7.53 -0.27
CA ALA A 137 3.92 -6.58 0.56
C ALA A 137 3.62 -5.15 0.12
N ALA A 138 3.47 -4.25 1.10
CA ALA A 138 3.40 -2.82 0.84
C ALA A 138 4.75 -2.34 0.26
N PRO A 139 4.76 -1.53 -0.82
CA PRO A 139 6.00 -0.93 -1.31
C PRO A 139 6.47 0.12 -0.29
N GLY A 140 7.37 -0.25 0.62
CA GLY A 140 7.97 0.68 1.59
C GLY A 140 8.45 0.10 2.93
N GLY A 141 8.15 -1.16 3.26
CA GLY A 141 8.58 -1.76 4.54
C GLY A 141 10.06 -2.14 4.56
N ALA A 142 10.96 -1.17 4.74
CA ALA A 142 12.34 -1.44 5.10
C ALA A 142 12.39 -1.93 6.56
N THR A 143 12.48 -3.24 6.76
CA THR A 143 12.79 -3.82 8.08
C THR A 143 14.28 -3.67 8.34
N THR A 144 14.67 -2.64 9.07
CA THR A 144 15.98 -2.62 9.74
C THR A 144 15.96 -3.67 10.85
N PRO A 145 16.91 -4.64 10.90
CA PRO A 145 16.99 -5.58 12.03
C PRO A 145 17.37 -4.85 13.33
N PRO A 146 16.84 -5.24 14.50
CA PRO A 146 17.29 -4.69 15.79
C PRO A 146 18.75 -5.10 16.10
N PRO A 147 19.47 -4.31 16.93
CA PRO A 147 20.89 -4.53 17.22
C PRO A 147 21.18 -5.82 17.99
#